data_AF-A0A2R9UEF5-F1
#
_entry.id   AF-A0A2R9UEF5-F1
#
_cell.length_a   1.000
_cell.length_b   1.000
_cell.length_c   1.000
_cell.angle_alpha   90.00
_cell.angle_beta   90.00
_cell.angle_gamma   90.00
#
_symmetry.space_group_name_H-M   'P 1'
#
loop_
_entity.id
_entity.type
_entity.pdbx_description
1 polymer ?
#
loop_
_entity_poly.entity_id
_entity_poly.type
_entity_poly.pdbx_seq_one_letter_code
_entity_poly.pdbx_strand_id
1 'polypeptide(L)'
;MASAAAPSSPQPTPVPSAPAGTDRVETFCAANAAASAAVQGTVAEDIVARQAQADAARALLPIEGASPEVAAGAETFVAAAEETVSILADFPADALVADIGTDPRILQSQAVTAVSTDPDYQAFLLWTMDACGLLPSE
;
A
#
# COMPACT_ATOMS: atom_id res chain seq x y z
N MET A 1 -10.24 -34.27 56.57
CA MET A 1 -10.91 -33.85 55.33
C MET A 1 -10.79 -32.35 55.21
N ALA A 2 -10.02 -31.86 54.23
CA ALA A 2 -10.13 -30.51 53.64
C ALA A 2 -9.13 -30.44 52.46
N SER A 3 -9.67 -30.46 51.23
CA SER A 3 -8.90 -30.39 49.98
C SER A 3 -8.39 -28.98 49.71
N ALA A 4 -7.13 -28.87 49.29
CA ALA A 4 -6.55 -27.65 48.75
C ALA A 4 -7.10 -27.38 47.33
N ALA A 5 -7.55 -26.16 47.08
CA ALA A 5 -7.94 -25.69 45.75
C ALA A 5 -6.71 -25.29 44.94
N ALA A 6 -6.60 -25.78 43.70
CA ALA A 6 -5.58 -25.35 42.76
C ALA A 6 -5.96 -24.02 42.10
N PRO A 7 -5.03 -23.08 41.88
CA PRO A 7 -5.31 -21.85 41.16
C PRO A 7 -5.47 -22.14 39.65
N SER A 8 -6.56 -21.64 39.08
CA SER A 8 -6.82 -21.68 37.64
C SER A 8 -5.82 -20.79 36.90
N SER A 9 -5.07 -21.37 35.97
CA SER A 9 -4.23 -20.63 35.03
C SER A 9 -5.09 -19.74 34.12
N PRO A 10 -4.69 -18.49 33.85
CA PRO A 10 -5.40 -17.64 32.89
C PRO A 10 -5.27 -18.22 31.47
N GLN A 11 -6.41 -18.37 30.80
CA GLN A 11 -6.50 -18.77 29.41
C GLN A 11 -5.91 -17.64 28.53
N PRO A 12 -4.99 -17.93 27.59
CA PRO A 12 -4.48 -16.91 26.69
C PRO A 12 -5.61 -16.40 25.79
N THR A 13 -5.84 -15.09 25.82
CA THR A 13 -6.73 -14.38 24.90
C THR A 13 -6.22 -14.60 23.47
N PRO A 14 -7.07 -14.89 22.47
CA PRO A 14 -6.61 -14.97 21.09
C PRO A 14 -6.13 -13.58 20.68
N VAL A 15 -4.83 -13.43 20.45
CA VAL A 15 -4.29 -12.28 19.73
C VAL A 15 -4.85 -12.37 18.31
N PRO A 16 -5.38 -11.29 17.72
CA PRO A 16 -5.75 -11.31 16.31
C PRO A 16 -4.50 -11.71 15.52
N SER A 17 -4.53 -12.89 14.90
CA SER A 17 -3.47 -13.31 13.99
C SER A 17 -3.39 -12.27 12.88
N ALA A 18 -2.17 -11.83 12.56
CA ALA A 18 -1.95 -11.06 11.35
C ALA A 18 -2.56 -11.83 10.16
N PRO A 19 -3.20 -11.15 9.20
CA PRO A 19 -3.72 -11.80 8.01
C PRO A 19 -2.62 -12.65 7.34
N ALA A 20 -2.99 -13.80 6.81
CA ALA A 20 -2.04 -14.67 6.11
C ALA A 20 -1.44 -13.93 4.91
N GLY A 21 -0.27 -14.37 4.41
CA GLY A 21 0.42 -13.72 3.29
C GLY A 21 -0.49 -13.41 2.09
N THR A 22 -1.39 -14.34 1.74
CA THR A 22 -2.40 -14.19 0.68
C THR A 22 -3.40 -13.07 0.97
N ASP A 23 -3.93 -13.00 2.19
CA ASP A 23 -4.91 -11.96 2.59
C ASP A 23 -4.29 -10.55 2.50
N ARG A 24 -2.98 -10.43 2.79
CA ARG A 24 -2.24 -9.16 2.68
C ARG A 24 -2.07 -8.73 1.22
N VAL A 25 -1.76 -9.66 0.32
CA VAL A 25 -1.64 -9.40 -1.13
C VAL A 25 -3.00 -8.99 -1.71
N GLU A 26 -4.08 -9.69 -1.38
CA GLU A 26 -5.44 -9.33 -1.83
C GLU A 26 -5.84 -7.93 -1.36
N THR A 27 -5.55 -7.61 -0.09
CA THR A 27 -5.81 -6.28 0.48
C THR A 27 -5.04 -5.19 -0.26
N PHE A 28 -3.75 -5.42 -0.53
CA PHE A 28 -2.93 -4.49 -1.31
C PHE A 28 -3.45 -4.32 -2.73
N CYS A 29 -3.80 -5.39 -3.42
CA CYS A 29 -4.34 -5.32 -4.78
C CYS A 29 -5.66 -4.55 -4.84
N ALA A 30 -6.55 -4.74 -3.86
CA ALA A 30 -7.78 -3.98 -3.75
C ALA A 30 -7.52 -2.48 -3.51
N ALA A 31 -6.59 -2.14 -2.61
CA ALA A 31 -6.19 -0.76 -2.34
C ALA A 31 -5.53 -0.10 -3.55
N ASN A 32 -4.67 -0.84 -4.27
CA ASN A 32 -4.02 -0.37 -5.49
C ASN A 32 -5.03 -0.10 -6.61
N ALA A 33 -6.04 -0.95 -6.77
CA ALA A 33 -7.14 -0.73 -7.70
C ALA A 33 -7.99 0.48 -7.31
N ALA A 34 -8.28 0.66 -6.01
CA ALA A 34 -9.02 1.82 -5.51
C ALA A 34 -8.25 3.13 -5.76
N ALA A 35 -6.95 3.17 -5.50
CA ALA A 35 -6.09 4.33 -5.81
C ALA A 35 -6.07 4.63 -7.31
N SER A 36 -5.96 3.59 -8.14
CA SER A 36 -6.02 3.73 -9.60
C SER A 36 -7.36 4.27 -10.10
N ALA A 37 -8.46 3.94 -9.42
CA ALA A 37 -9.79 4.47 -9.76
C ALA A 37 -9.98 5.91 -9.26
N ALA A 38 -9.43 6.25 -8.09
CA ALA A 38 -9.60 7.56 -7.44
C ALA A 38 -9.02 8.73 -8.25
N VAL A 39 -8.09 8.48 -9.17
CA VAL A 39 -7.58 9.50 -10.10
C VAL A 39 -8.65 10.10 -11.03
N GLN A 40 -9.82 9.45 -11.14
CA GLN A 40 -10.98 9.98 -11.88
C GLN A 40 -11.92 10.82 -11.01
N GLY A 41 -11.66 10.90 -9.71
CA GLY A 41 -12.47 11.60 -8.73
C GLY A 41 -11.85 12.90 -8.25
N THR A 42 -12.17 13.21 -7.01
CA THR A 42 -11.70 14.40 -6.29
C THR A 42 -10.36 14.18 -5.61
N VAL A 43 -9.66 15.27 -5.31
CA VAL A 43 -8.44 15.27 -4.50
C VAL A 43 -8.65 14.56 -3.16
N ALA A 44 -9.79 14.78 -2.49
CA ALA A 44 -10.10 14.13 -1.23
C ALA A 44 -10.18 12.60 -1.35
N GLU A 45 -10.84 12.11 -2.41
CA GLU A 45 -10.95 10.67 -2.67
C GLU A 45 -9.60 10.05 -2.99
N ASP A 46 -8.76 10.73 -3.77
CA ASP A 46 -7.40 10.26 -4.12
C ASP A 46 -6.47 10.22 -2.90
N ILE A 47 -6.55 11.23 -2.01
CA ILE A 47 -5.81 11.22 -0.74
C ILE A 47 -6.15 9.98 0.09
N VAL A 48 -7.45 9.70 0.30
CA VAL A 48 -7.89 8.55 1.10
C VAL A 48 -7.43 7.23 0.46
N ALA A 49 -7.57 7.11 -0.86
CA ALA A 49 -7.21 5.90 -1.58
C ALA A 49 -5.69 5.64 -1.56
N ARG A 50 -4.86 6.69 -1.71
CA ARG A 50 -3.40 6.59 -1.63
C ARG A 50 -2.89 6.31 -0.23
N GLN A 51 -3.53 6.85 0.80
CA GLN A 51 -3.23 6.48 2.20
C GLN A 51 -3.47 5.00 2.43
N ALA A 52 -4.63 4.48 2.00
CA ALA A 52 -4.94 3.05 2.10
C ALA A 52 -3.97 2.18 1.29
N GLN A 53 -3.55 2.64 0.10
CA GLN A 53 -2.55 1.97 -0.73
C GLN A 53 -1.18 1.90 -0.04
N ALA A 54 -0.72 3.00 0.57
CA ALA A 54 0.53 3.05 1.33
C ALA A 54 0.48 2.15 2.57
N ASP A 55 -0.63 2.17 3.31
CA ASP A 55 -0.84 1.31 4.49
C ASP A 55 -0.83 -0.17 4.12
N ALA A 56 -1.52 -0.54 3.04
CA ALA A 56 -1.54 -1.91 2.55
C ALA A 56 -0.16 -2.36 2.04
N ALA A 57 0.58 -1.49 1.33
CA ALA A 57 1.94 -1.77 0.88
C ALA A 57 2.91 -1.97 2.07
N ARG A 58 2.81 -1.13 3.12
CA ARG A 58 3.59 -1.36 4.36
C ARG A 58 3.24 -2.69 5.02
N ALA A 59 1.96 -3.05 5.03
CA ALA A 59 1.52 -4.31 5.61
C ALA A 59 2.07 -5.53 4.85
N LEU A 60 2.43 -5.41 3.57
CA LEU A 60 3.07 -6.48 2.82
C LEU A 60 4.46 -6.85 3.35
N LEU A 61 5.19 -5.91 3.97
CA LEU A 61 6.58 -6.12 4.39
C LEU A 61 6.69 -6.99 5.68
N PRO A 62 7.59 -7.98 5.73
CA PRO A 62 8.37 -8.52 4.62
C PRO A 62 7.50 -9.33 3.65
N ILE A 63 7.77 -9.20 2.35
CA ILE A 63 7.04 -9.90 1.29
C ILE A 63 7.62 -11.31 1.18
N GLU A 64 6.83 -12.33 1.51
CA GLU A 64 7.28 -13.72 1.49
C GLU A 64 7.61 -14.16 0.05
N GLY A 65 8.80 -14.73 -0.15
CA GLY A 65 9.25 -15.23 -1.45
C GLY A 65 9.67 -14.15 -2.46
N ALA A 66 9.58 -12.86 -2.10
CA ALA A 66 10.07 -11.77 -2.93
C ALA A 66 11.59 -11.62 -2.84
N SER A 67 12.18 -11.02 -3.90
CA SER A 67 13.59 -10.66 -3.89
C SER A 67 13.84 -9.41 -3.02
N PRO A 68 15.09 -9.17 -2.59
CA PRO A 68 15.43 -7.95 -1.86
C PRO A 68 15.07 -6.66 -2.59
N GLU A 69 15.18 -6.65 -3.92
CA GLU A 69 14.85 -5.51 -4.79
C GLU A 69 13.34 -5.20 -4.73
N VAL A 70 12.49 -6.23 -4.72
CA VAL A 70 11.03 -6.06 -4.58
C VAL A 70 10.68 -5.51 -3.19
N ALA A 71 11.36 -5.96 -2.13
CA ALA A 71 11.14 -5.43 -0.79
C ALA A 71 11.60 -3.96 -0.67
N ALA A 72 12.76 -3.61 -1.21
CA ALA A 72 13.26 -2.23 -1.26
C ALA A 72 12.34 -1.34 -2.10
N GLY A 73 11.87 -1.83 -3.25
CA GLY A 73 10.92 -1.12 -4.09
C GLY A 73 9.58 -0.87 -3.42
N ALA A 74 9.10 -1.79 -2.57
CA ALA A 74 7.90 -1.61 -1.77
C ALA A 74 8.06 -0.47 -0.74
N GLU A 75 9.24 -0.32 -0.13
CA GLU A 75 9.55 0.81 0.76
C GLU A 75 9.54 2.14 -0.02
N THR A 76 10.17 2.19 -1.20
CA THR A 76 10.11 3.37 -2.08
C THR A 76 8.67 3.68 -2.51
N PHE A 77 7.87 2.66 -2.81
CA PHE A 77 6.44 2.81 -3.14
C PHE A 77 5.63 3.44 -2.03
N VAL A 78 5.83 3.00 -0.79
CA VAL A 78 5.20 3.59 0.38
C VAL A 78 5.56 5.08 0.49
N ALA A 79 6.86 5.40 0.43
CA ALA A 79 7.33 6.78 0.56
C ALA A 79 6.77 7.69 -0.57
N ALA A 80 6.74 7.18 -1.80
CA ALA A 80 6.21 7.90 -2.96
C ALA A 80 4.69 8.14 -2.85
N ALA A 81 3.94 7.18 -2.31
CA ALA A 81 2.51 7.35 -2.06
C ALA A 81 2.23 8.40 -0.97
N GLU A 82 2.99 8.38 0.13
CA GLU A 82 2.91 9.38 1.21
C GLU A 82 3.27 10.81 0.72
N GLU A 83 4.32 10.92 -0.11
CA GLU A 83 4.68 12.20 -0.71
C GLU A 83 3.54 12.71 -1.63
N THR A 84 2.97 11.82 -2.44
CA THR A 84 1.86 12.22 -3.32
C THR A 84 0.66 12.72 -2.50
N VAL A 85 0.32 12.05 -1.40
CA VAL A 85 -0.70 12.52 -0.44
C VAL A 85 -0.37 13.91 0.10
N SER A 86 0.89 14.16 0.44
CA SER A 86 1.34 15.46 0.95
C SER A 86 1.21 16.56 -0.11
N ILE A 87 1.54 16.27 -1.37
CA ILE A 87 1.37 17.20 -2.49
C ILE A 87 -0.12 17.49 -2.72
N LEU A 88 -0.96 16.45 -2.72
CA LEU A 88 -2.40 16.57 -2.94
C LEU A 88 -3.10 17.41 -1.86
N ALA A 89 -2.60 17.37 -0.62
CA ALA A 89 -3.15 18.15 0.49
C ALA A 89 -3.06 19.68 0.30
N ASP A 90 -2.21 20.15 -0.63
CA ASP A 90 -2.11 21.58 -0.97
C ASP A 90 -3.22 22.06 -1.94
N PHE A 91 -4.02 21.14 -2.49
CA PHE A 91 -5.09 21.47 -3.43
C PHE A 91 -6.47 21.46 -2.75
N PRO A 92 -7.48 22.13 -3.33
CA PRO A 92 -8.84 22.05 -2.83
C PRO A 92 -9.35 20.60 -2.84
N ALA A 93 -9.93 20.17 -1.74
CA ALA A 93 -10.40 18.80 -1.54
C ALA A 93 -11.46 18.36 -2.58
N ASP A 94 -12.26 19.30 -3.08
CA ASP A 94 -13.30 19.12 -4.09
C ASP A 94 -12.82 19.33 -5.54
N ALA A 95 -11.55 19.71 -5.74
CA ALA A 95 -10.98 19.79 -7.08
C ALA A 95 -10.87 18.39 -7.70
N LEU A 96 -11.01 18.31 -9.02
CA LEU A 96 -10.79 17.07 -9.76
C LEU A 96 -9.30 16.81 -9.89
N VAL A 97 -8.89 15.55 -9.70
CA VAL A 97 -7.48 15.14 -9.87
C VAL A 97 -6.99 15.44 -11.29
N ALA A 98 -7.87 15.28 -12.30
CA ALA A 98 -7.56 15.59 -13.69
C ALA A 98 -7.16 17.06 -13.93
N ASP A 99 -7.67 18.00 -13.13
CA ASP A 99 -7.39 19.42 -13.29
C ASP A 99 -6.03 19.81 -12.72
N ILE A 100 -5.47 19.00 -11.81
CA ILE A 100 -4.20 19.26 -11.12
C ILE A 100 -3.07 18.33 -11.57
N GLY A 101 -3.35 17.31 -12.38
CA GLY A 101 -2.38 16.30 -12.80
C GLY A 101 -1.19 16.84 -13.61
N THR A 102 -1.27 18.09 -14.10
CA THR A 102 -0.17 18.78 -14.78
C THR A 102 0.60 19.75 -13.87
N ASP A 103 0.26 19.84 -12.59
CA ASP A 103 1.01 20.65 -11.62
C ASP A 103 2.47 20.13 -11.53
N PRO A 104 3.48 21.01 -11.59
CA PRO A 104 4.87 20.61 -11.53
C PRO A 104 5.22 19.75 -10.30
N ARG A 105 4.56 19.95 -9.16
CA ARG A 105 4.78 19.15 -7.95
C ARG A 105 4.40 17.69 -8.17
N ILE A 106 3.32 17.43 -8.90
CA ILE A 106 2.90 16.07 -9.26
C ILE A 106 3.86 15.48 -10.29
N LEU A 107 4.19 16.24 -11.34
CA LEU A 107 5.08 15.78 -12.42
C LEU A 107 6.53 15.55 -11.95
N GLN A 108 6.96 16.18 -10.86
CA GLN A 108 8.29 16.03 -10.26
C GLN A 108 8.28 15.18 -9.00
N SER A 109 7.16 14.53 -8.68
CA SER A 109 7.05 13.65 -7.52
C SER A 109 8.04 12.47 -7.62
N GLN A 110 8.37 11.90 -6.47
CA GLN A 110 9.16 10.68 -6.35
C GLN A 110 8.52 9.54 -7.12
N ALA A 111 7.19 9.39 -7.09
CA ALA A 111 6.50 8.36 -7.86
C ALA A 111 6.80 8.46 -9.37
N VAL A 112 6.70 9.67 -9.94
CA VAL A 112 6.96 9.92 -11.36
C VAL A 112 8.45 9.82 -11.71
N THR A 113 9.34 10.15 -10.77
CA THR A 113 10.78 10.03 -10.99
C THR A 113 11.22 8.56 -10.91
N ALA A 114 10.87 7.89 -9.81
CA ALA A 114 11.27 6.52 -9.47
C ALA A 114 10.83 5.49 -10.51
N VAL A 115 9.65 5.64 -11.13
CA VAL A 115 9.20 4.74 -12.19
C VAL A 115 10.21 4.63 -13.35
N SER A 116 11.00 5.68 -13.58
CA SER A 116 11.99 5.71 -14.67
C SER A 116 13.44 5.51 -14.21
N THR A 117 13.76 5.82 -12.95
CA THR A 117 15.15 5.87 -12.46
C THR A 117 15.50 4.86 -11.39
N ASP A 118 14.52 4.27 -10.72
CA ASP A 118 14.72 3.37 -9.59
C ASP A 118 14.41 1.91 -9.99
N PRO A 119 15.43 1.05 -10.15
CA PRO A 119 15.24 -0.34 -10.55
C PRO A 119 14.51 -1.19 -9.48
N ASP A 120 14.64 -0.85 -8.19
CA ASP A 120 13.96 -1.57 -7.12
C ASP A 120 12.47 -1.23 -7.14
N TYR A 121 12.14 0.06 -7.32
CA TYR A 121 10.76 0.51 -7.54
C TYR A 121 10.14 -0.17 -8.76
N GLN A 122 10.86 -0.25 -9.88
CA GLN A 122 10.42 -0.96 -11.08
C GLN A 122 10.19 -2.46 -10.81
N ALA A 123 11.05 -3.11 -10.03
CA ALA A 123 10.87 -4.51 -9.65
C ALA A 123 9.59 -4.71 -8.82
N PHE A 124 9.31 -3.80 -7.88
CA PHE A 124 8.07 -3.85 -7.10
C PHE A 124 6.81 -3.58 -7.95
N LEU A 125 6.88 -2.69 -8.94
CA LEU A 125 5.78 -2.48 -9.88
C LEU A 125 5.50 -3.74 -10.72
N LEU A 126 6.54 -4.40 -11.23
CA LEU A 126 6.39 -5.66 -11.98
C LEU A 126 5.81 -6.77 -11.09
N TRP A 127 6.30 -6.88 -9.85
CA TRP A 127 5.74 -7.81 -8.86
C TRP A 127 4.26 -7.50 -8.59
N THR A 128 3.88 -6.22 -8.45
CA THR A 128 2.48 -5.81 -8.26
C THR A 128 1.61 -6.22 -9.44
N MET A 129 2.11 -6.07 -10.68
CA MET A 129 1.38 -6.47 -11.88
C MET A 129 1.13 -7.97 -11.94
N ASP A 130 2.11 -8.79 -11.54
CA ASP A 130 1.98 -10.24 -11.45
C ASP A 130 1.02 -10.65 -10.31
N ALA A 131 1.30 -10.18 -9.09
CA ALA A 131 0.55 -10.52 -7.87
C ALA A 131 -0.94 -10.12 -7.94
N CYS A 132 -1.25 -9.01 -8.59
CA CYS A 132 -2.61 -8.52 -8.76
C CYS A 132 -3.29 -8.99 -10.06
N GLY A 133 -2.64 -9.87 -10.84
CA GLY A 133 -3.23 -10.42 -12.07
C GLY A 133 -3.46 -9.38 -13.18
N LEU A 134 -2.61 -8.35 -13.23
CA LEU A 134 -2.66 -7.28 -14.24
C LEU A 134 -1.85 -7.61 -15.50
N LEU A 135 -1.02 -8.65 -15.45
CA LEU A 135 -0.35 -9.21 -16.63
C LEU A 135 -1.32 -10.13 -17.39
N PRO A 136 -1.30 -10.11 -18.74
CA PRO A 136 -2.11 -11.03 -19.52
C PRO A 136 -1.72 -12.48 -19.21
N SER A 137 -2.72 -13.33 -18.95
CA SER A 137 -2.52 -14.77 -18.87
C SER A 137 -2.10 -15.28 -20.26
N GLU A 138 -0.97 -15.98 -20.34
CA GLU A 138 -0.56 -16.68 -21.57
C GLU A 138 -1.55 -17.80 -21.97
#